data_AF-A0A6B0YTS8-F1
#
_entry.id   AF-A0A6B0YTS8-F1
#
_cell.length_a   1.000
_cell.length_b   1.000
_cell.length_c   1.000
_cell.angle_alpha   90.00
_cell.angle_beta   90.00
_cell.angle_gamma   90.00
#
_symmetry.space_group_name_H-M   'P 1'
#
loop_
_entity.id
_entity.type
_entity.pdbx_description
1 polymer ?
#
loop_
_entity_poly.entity_id
_entity_poly.type
_entity_poly.pdbx_seq_one_letter_code
_entity_poly.pdbx_strand_id
1 'polypeptide(L)'
;MTNETLYNGITLPQTWPPRNVVEGSREPIPVPYLAHPPQVIPIDLGRQLFVDDFLIAETSLTRVYGKPEVHPQSPVLSPETEEEMDSGFCPMAAPFNDGAWYDPQDNLFKLWYMPGWFHSTALATSTDGIHWERPQLDVTPGTNLVWPNNDGSDRDGCLVWLDSDTPDPAQRYKMFQYYRHYRSKPGQPPIPPGSWPSQMAKGEMVSEGWAQVSPDGIHWSDPVITS
;
A
#
# COMPACT_ATOMS: atom_id res chain seq x y z
N MET A 1 -16.63 -8.63 -35.48
CA MET A 1 -15.83 -7.94 -34.46
C MET A 1 -14.80 -8.93 -33.97
N THR A 2 -13.53 -8.65 -34.15
CA THR A 2 -12.44 -9.52 -33.68
C THR A 2 -12.25 -9.32 -32.19
N ASN A 3 -12.15 -10.42 -31.44
CA ASN A 3 -11.81 -10.38 -30.03
C ASN A 3 -10.40 -9.79 -29.86
N GLU A 4 -10.18 -9.04 -28.78
CA GLU A 4 -8.86 -8.47 -28.45
C GLU A 4 -7.90 -9.58 -28.02
N THR A 5 -6.66 -9.52 -28.52
CA THR A 5 -5.56 -10.40 -28.11
C THR A 5 -4.56 -9.62 -27.29
N LEU A 6 -4.29 -10.09 -26.08
CA LEU A 6 -3.36 -9.48 -25.13
C LEU A 6 -1.90 -9.79 -25.49
N TYR A 7 -0.98 -9.06 -24.85
CA TYR A 7 0.47 -9.19 -25.06
C TYR A 7 1.01 -10.62 -24.82
N ASN A 8 0.32 -11.42 -24.01
CA ASN A 8 0.66 -12.81 -23.70
C ASN A 8 -0.10 -13.85 -24.56
N GLY A 9 -0.72 -13.41 -25.66
CA GLY A 9 -1.43 -14.27 -26.60
C GLY A 9 -2.85 -14.67 -26.19
N ILE A 10 -3.30 -14.30 -24.97
CA ILE A 10 -4.67 -14.57 -24.53
C ILE A 10 -5.66 -13.75 -25.36
N THR A 11 -6.62 -14.41 -25.97
CA THR A 11 -7.74 -13.74 -26.64
C THR A 11 -8.91 -13.59 -25.67
N LEU A 12 -9.32 -12.35 -25.41
CA LEU A 12 -10.44 -12.06 -24.53
C LEU A 12 -11.76 -12.58 -25.13
N PRO A 13 -12.72 -13.01 -24.30
CA PRO A 13 -14.08 -13.26 -24.77
C PRO A 13 -14.72 -11.93 -25.24
N GLN A 14 -15.73 -12.03 -26.10
CA GLN A 14 -16.45 -10.85 -26.60
C GLN A 14 -17.02 -9.97 -25.47
N THR A 15 -17.42 -10.60 -24.35
CA THR A 15 -17.89 -9.91 -23.16
C THR A 15 -16.81 -9.99 -22.08
N TRP A 16 -16.08 -8.89 -21.90
CA TRP A 16 -15.07 -8.74 -20.85
C TRP A 16 -15.27 -7.40 -20.11
N PRO A 17 -15.16 -7.35 -18.77
CA PRO A 17 -15.01 -8.48 -17.85
C PRO A 17 -16.28 -9.38 -17.80
N PRO A 18 -16.17 -10.64 -17.33
CA PRO A 18 -17.31 -11.54 -17.22
C PRO A 18 -18.44 -10.94 -16.38
N ARG A 19 -19.69 -11.02 -16.86
CA ARG A 19 -20.87 -10.42 -16.19
C ARG A 19 -21.64 -11.40 -15.30
N ASN A 20 -21.32 -12.67 -15.39
CA ASN A 20 -21.98 -13.77 -14.69
C ASN A 20 -21.23 -14.21 -13.41
N VAL A 21 -20.40 -13.34 -12.85
CA VAL A 21 -19.74 -13.58 -11.56
C VAL A 21 -20.76 -13.35 -10.45
N VAL A 22 -20.99 -14.36 -9.61
CA VAL A 22 -21.88 -14.26 -8.45
C VAL A 22 -21.07 -13.74 -7.27
N GLU A 23 -21.31 -12.49 -6.86
CA GLU A 23 -20.53 -11.73 -5.85
C GLU A 23 -20.49 -12.34 -4.43
N GLY A 24 -21.14 -13.49 -4.18
CA GLY A 24 -21.07 -14.21 -2.91
C GLY A 24 -20.62 -15.68 -3.03
N SER A 25 -20.29 -16.13 -4.23
CA SER A 25 -19.85 -17.51 -4.44
C SER A 25 -18.41 -17.70 -3.96
N ARG A 26 -18.13 -18.85 -3.35
CA ARG A 26 -16.76 -19.32 -3.03
C ARG A 26 -16.23 -20.30 -4.06
N GLU A 27 -17.04 -20.64 -5.08
CA GLU A 27 -16.61 -21.50 -6.16
C GLU A 27 -15.52 -20.80 -6.99
N PRO A 28 -14.51 -21.54 -7.48
CA PRO A 28 -13.51 -20.99 -8.37
C PRO A 28 -14.15 -20.32 -9.58
N ILE A 29 -13.70 -19.11 -9.92
CA ILE A 29 -14.11 -18.44 -11.15
C ILE A 29 -13.51 -19.22 -12.33
N PRO A 30 -14.28 -19.47 -13.42
CA PRO A 30 -13.73 -20.11 -14.60
C PRO A 30 -12.49 -19.38 -15.13
N VAL A 31 -11.51 -20.14 -15.60
CA VAL A 31 -10.23 -19.63 -16.11
C VAL A 31 -10.09 -20.02 -17.60
N PRO A 32 -10.73 -19.30 -18.54
CA PRO A 32 -10.89 -19.76 -19.91
C PRO A 32 -9.58 -19.97 -20.66
N TYR A 33 -8.56 -19.17 -20.35
CA TYR A 33 -7.24 -19.26 -20.97
C TYR A 33 -6.45 -20.51 -20.57
N LEU A 34 -6.81 -21.20 -19.48
CA LEU A 34 -6.25 -22.51 -19.13
C LEU A 34 -7.00 -23.66 -19.81
N ALA A 35 -8.33 -23.51 -19.98
CA ALA A 35 -9.14 -24.50 -20.69
C ALA A 35 -8.89 -24.51 -22.21
N HIS A 36 -8.64 -23.32 -22.77
CA HIS A 36 -8.38 -23.10 -24.19
C HIS A 36 -7.16 -22.18 -24.36
N PRO A 37 -5.93 -22.69 -24.12
CA PRO A 37 -4.73 -21.88 -24.20
C PRO A 37 -4.46 -21.41 -25.63
N PRO A 38 -3.76 -20.26 -25.80
CA PRO A 38 -3.29 -19.82 -27.11
C PRO A 38 -2.41 -20.88 -27.78
N GLN A 39 -2.46 -20.97 -29.11
CA GLN A 39 -1.63 -21.91 -29.87
C GLN A 39 -0.12 -21.62 -29.69
N VAL A 40 0.23 -20.35 -29.50
CA VAL A 40 1.59 -19.88 -29.22
C VAL A 40 1.52 -18.98 -27.99
N ILE A 41 2.30 -19.32 -26.96
CA ILE A 41 2.40 -18.55 -25.72
C ILE A 41 3.79 -17.87 -25.71
N PRO A 42 3.87 -16.53 -25.77
CA PRO A 42 5.13 -15.82 -25.65
C PRO A 42 5.71 -15.99 -24.24
N ILE A 43 6.96 -16.44 -24.14
CA ILE A 43 7.66 -16.69 -22.87
C ILE A 43 8.79 -15.68 -22.60
N ASP A 44 9.06 -14.79 -23.56
CA ASP A 44 10.14 -13.80 -23.58
C ASP A 44 9.68 -12.41 -23.07
N LEU A 45 8.55 -12.35 -22.38
CA LEU A 45 7.91 -11.11 -21.91
C LEU A 45 8.47 -10.57 -20.57
N GLY A 46 9.56 -11.13 -20.06
CA GLY A 46 10.21 -10.71 -18.82
C GLY A 46 9.95 -11.65 -17.63
N ARG A 47 9.81 -11.10 -16.42
CA ARG A 47 9.61 -11.89 -15.20
C ARG A 47 8.25 -12.59 -15.25
N GLN A 48 8.26 -13.90 -15.05
CA GLN A 48 7.05 -14.73 -15.00
C GLN A 48 6.88 -15.29 -13.60
N LEU A 49 5.65 -15.25 -13.09
CA LEU A 49 5.29 -15.85 -11.82
C LEU A 49 4.50 -17.13 -12.10
N PHE A 50 4.97 -18.26 -11.57
CA PHE A 50 4.30 -19.57 -11.71
C PHE A 50 3.17 -19.74 -10.68
N VAL A 51 2.23 -18.77 -10.64
CA VAL A 51 1.04 -18.83 -9.77
C VAL A 51 -0.01 -19.81 -10.30
N ASP A 52 -0.04 -20.05 -11.61
CA ASP A 52 -0.96 -20.98 -12.26
C ASP A 52 -0.21 -21.91 -13.24
N ASP A 53 -0.95 -22.63 -14.07
CA ASP A 53 -0.43 -23.57 -15.06
C ASP A 53 -0.29 -22.96 -16.47
N PHE A 54 -0.49 -21.66 -16.66
CA PHE A 54 -0.55 -21.05 -18.00
C PHE A 54 0.74 -21.26 -18.81
N LEU A 55 1.90 -21.18 -18.15
CA LEU A 55 3.21 -21.38 -18.78
C LEU A 55 3.75 -22.81 -18.66
N ILE A 56 3.02 -23.72 -18.01
CA ILE A 56 3.48 -25.07 -17.70
C ILE A 56 2.94 -26.04 -18.74
N ALA A 57 3.80 -26.45 -19.68
CA ALA A 57 3.43 -27.48 -20.66
C ALA A 57 3.35 -28.88 -20.01
N GLU A 58 4.33 -29.21 -19.16
CA GLU A 58 4.38 -30.45 -18.40
C GLU A 58 5.16 -30.24 -17.09
N THR A 59 4.84 -31.02 -16.06
CA THR A 59 5.57 -31.01 -14.79
C THR A 59 5.47 -32.37 -14.11
N SER A 60 6.57 -32.80 -13.48
CA SER A 60 6.58 -33.95 -12.57
C SER A 60 6.44 -33.54 -11.10
N LEU A 61 6.20 -32.26 -10.83
CA LEU A 61 6.09 -31.69 -9.49
C LEU A 61 4.64 -31.72 -9.00
N THR A 62 4.45 -31.99 -7.71
CA THR A 62 3.14 -31.85 -7.05
C THR A 62 3.00 -30.45 -6.50
N ARG A 63 1.98 -29.70 -6.92
CA ARG A 63 1.65 -28.40 -6.33
C ARG A 63 1.05 -28.59 -4.93
N VAL A 64 1.64 -27.95 -3.94
CA VAL A 64 1.18 -27.97 -2.55
C VAL A 64 1.00 -26.53 -2.07
N TYR A 65 -0.20 -26.22 -1.57
CA TYR A 65 -0.47 -24.94 -0.94
C TYR A 65 -0.26 -25.08 0.57
N GLY A 66 0.82 -24.50 1.07
CA GLY A 66 1.09 -24.44 2.51
C GLY A 66 0.14 -23.47 3.21
N LYS A 67 -0.19 -23.76 4.47
CA LYS A 67 -0.82 -22.78 5.34
C LYS A 67 0.27 -21.84 5.87
N PRO A 68 0.11 -20.51 5.79
CA PRO A 68 1.06 -19.60 6.41
C PRO A 68 1.05 -19.80 7.93
N GLU A 69 2.24 -19.84 8.53
CA GLU A 69 2.44 -19.87 9.98
C GLU A 69 2.94 -18.50 10.45
N VAL A 70 2.50 -18.07 11.63
CA VAL A 70 2.98 -16.82 12.23
C VAL A 70 4.46 -16.99 12.57
N HIS A 71 5.28 -16.01 12.20
CA HIS A 71 6.71 -16.06 12.45
C HIS A 71 6.99 -16.07 13.97
N PRO A 72 7.94 -16.87 14.48
CA PRO A 72 8.23 -16.93 15.93
C PRO A 72 8.67 -15.61 16.56
N GLN A 73 9.19 -14.68 15.75
CA GLN A 73 9.57 -13.32 16.19
C GLN A 73 8.45 -12.29 16.03
N SER A 74 7.21 -12.70 15.72
CA SER A 74 6.09 -11.76 15.68
C SER A 74 5.72 -11.25 17.09
N PRO A 75 5.41 -9.94 17.24
CA PRO A 75 5.45 -8.91 16.20
C PRO A 75 6.88 -8.48 15.86
N VAL A 76 7.17 -8.33 14.56
CA VAL A 76 8.49 -7.91 14.06
C VAL A 76 8.69 -6.39 14.10
N LEU A 77 7.62 -5.63 14.30
CA LEU A 77 7.63 -4.19 14.54
C LEU A 77 6.70 -3.92 15.73
N SER A 78 7.21 -3.22 16.75
CA SER A 78 6.47 -2.82 17.94
C SER A 78 6.63 -1.32 18.19
N PRO A 79 5.69 -0.65 18.88
CA PRO A 79 5.86 0.75 19.27
C PRO A 79 7.06 0.93 20.21
N GLU A 80 7.93 1.89 19.90
CA GLU A 80 9.16 2.22 20.61
C GLU A 80 9.41 3.73 20.71
N THR A 81 9.13 4.50 19.65
CA THR A 81 9.35 5.96 19.62
C THR A 81 8.26 6.74 20.34
N GLU A 82 8.51 8.02 20.65
CA GLU A 82 7.52 8.88 21.29
C GLU A 82 6.23 9.00 20.45
N GLU A 83 6.35 9.19 19.14
CA GLU A 83 5.22 9.19 18.20
C GLU A 83 4.48 7.84 18.18
N GLU A 84 5.21 6.73 18.13
CA GLU A 84 4.59 5.40 18.11
C GLU A 84 3.86 5.09 19.42
N MET A 85 4.39 5.56 20.55
CA MET A 85 3.79 5.35 21.87
C MET A 85 2.54 6.19 22.11
N ASP A 86 2.31 7.25 21.33
CA ASP A 86 1.09 8.07 21.35
C ASP A 86 0.70 8.52 22.78
N SER A 87 1.70 8.92 23.59
CA SER A 87 1.50 9.24 25.02
C SER A 87 0.74 8.18 25.83
N GLY A 88 0.73 6.92 25.38
CA GLY A 88 -0.01 5.82 25.97
C GLY A 88 -1.50 5.73 25.60
N PHE A 89 -2.01 6.59 24.71
CA PHE A 89 -3.40 6.57 24.28
C PHE A 89 -3.68 5.37 23.35
N CYS A 90 -3.01 5.31 22.21
CA CYS A 90 -3.07 4.17 21.30
C CYS A 90 -1.69 3.87 20.68
N PRO A 91 -0.78 3.21 21.45
CA PRO A 91 0.53 2.83 20.93
C PRO A 91 0.42 1.96 19.67
N MET A 92 1.07 2.37 18.59
CA MET A 92 1.01 1.66 17.31
C MET A 92 2.27 1.88 16.47
N ALA A 93 2.70 0.81 15.82
CA ALA A 93 3.67 0.80 14.74
C ALA A 93 3.25 -0.27 13.75
N ALA A 94 2.40 0.08 12.78
CA ALA A 94 1.85 -0.88 11.84
C ALA A 94 1.55 -0.24 10.47
N PRO A 95 1.76 -0.96 9.36
CA PRO A 95 1.22 -0.53 8.08
C PRO A 95 -0.30 -0.65 8.11
N PHE A 96 -0.97 0.44 7.84
CA PHE A 96 -2.40 0.51 7.59
C PHE A 96 -2.58 0.93 6.13
N ASN A 97 -2.43 -0.05 5.23
CA ASN A 97 -2.38 0.05 3.76
C ASN A 97 -1.18 0.76 3.11
N ASP A 98 -0.18 1.16 3.91
CA ASP A 98 1.05 1.89 3.52
C ASP A 98 1.86 1.22 2.40
N GLY A 99 2.92 0.52 2.73
CA GLY A 99 3.78 -0.08 1.72
C GLY A 99 4.96 -0.76 2.36
N ALA A 100 5.21 -2.00 1.95
CA ALA A 100 6.38 -2.76 2.33
C ALA A 100 7.07 -3.25 1.05
N TRP A 101 8.25 -2.72 0.77
CA TRP A 101 8.94 -2.94 -0.50
C TRP A 101 10.40 -3.30 -0.27
N TYR A 102 10.92 -4.23 -1.06
CA TYR A 102 12.37 -4.32 -1.24
C TYR A 102 12.78 -3.33 -2.31
N ASP A 103 13.60 -2.35 -1.93
CA ASP A 103 14.24 -1.42 -2.85
C ASP A 103 15.56 -2.01 -3.36
N PRO A 104 15.66 -2.39 -4.65
CA PRO A 104 16.88 -2.97 -5.21
C PRO A 104 18.01 -1.95 -5.44
N GLN A 105 17.72 -0.65 -5.47
CA GLN A 105 18.74 0.38 -5.58
C GLN A 105 19.48 0.56 -4.26
N ASP A 106 18.73 0.56 -3.16
CA ASP A 106 19.27 0.75 -1.81
C ASP A 106 19.66 -0.58 -1.15
N ASN A 107 19.20 -1.71 -1.71
CA ASN A 107 19.32 -3.06 -1.15
C ASN A 107 18.72 -3.19 0.26
N LEU A 108 17.55 -2.57 0.45
CA LEU A 108 16.85 -2.53 1.74
C LEU A 108 15.37 -2.82 1.56
N PHE A 109 14.79 -3.52 2.52
CA PHE A 109 13.37 -3.46 2.78
C PHE A 109 13.02 -2.10 3.39
N LYS A 110 12.00 -1.45 2.87
CA LYS A 110 11.44 -0.18 3.33
C LYS A 110 9.97 -0.39 3.67
N LEU A 111 9.58 0.03 4.87
CA LEU A 111 8.22 -0.04 5.38
C LEU A 111 7.77 1.36 5.74
N TRP A 112 6.79 1.86 5.00
CA TRP A 112 6.02 3.01 5.45
C TRP A 112 4.93 2.52 6.39
N TYR A 113 4.70 3.24 7.47
CA TYR A 113 3.75 2.80 8.50
C TYR A 113 3.19 3.99 9.28
N MET A 114 2.17 3.69 10.07
CA MET A 114 1.51 4.63 10.96
C MET A 114 2.12 4.53 12.37
N PRO A 115 2.88 5.54 12.85
CA PRO A 115 3.34 5.63 14.23
C PRO A 115 2.27 6.34 15.08
N GLY A 116 1.60 5.60 15.97
CA GLY A 116 0.44 6.08 16.71
C GLY A 116 -0.83 6.17 15.85
N TRP A 117 -1.99 5.95 16.45
CA TRP A 117 -3.28 5.89 15.73
C TRP A 117 -3.57 7.19 14.97
N PHE A 118 -3.97 7.16 13.69
CA PHE A 118 -4.25 8.32 12.80
C PHE A 118 -3.26 9.51 12.79
N HIS A 119 -2.01 9.32 13.20
CA HIS A 119 -1.05 10.43 13.31
C HIS A 119 -0.31 10.70 11.99
N SER A 120 0.92 10.20 11.90
CA SER A 120 1.89 10.56 10.86
C SER A 120 2.11 9.39 9.90
N THR A 121 3.00 9.58 8.93
CA THR A 121 3.62 8.47 8.18
C THR A 121 5.10 8.44 8.51
N ALA A 122 5.58 7.29 8.98
CA ALA A 122 6.98 7.01 9.30
C ALA A 122 7.57 5.99 8.34
N LEU A 123 8.90 5.94 8.29
CA LEU A 123 9.69 4.96 7.56
C LEU A 123 10.47 4.07 8.53
N ALA A 124 10.43 2.77 8.32
CA ALA A 124 11.36 1.81 8.89
C ALA A 124 12.11 1.08 7.78
N THR A 125 13.38 0.76 8.01
CA THR A 125 14.24 0.05 7.05
C THR A 125 14.73 -1.27 7.61
N SER A 126 14.98 -2.25 6.77
CA SER A 126 15.46 -3.57 7.19
C SER A 126 16.32 -4.21 6.10
N THR A 127 17.31 -5.00 6.50
CA THR A 127 18.10 -5.82 5.57
C THR A 127 17.50 -7.21 5.33
N ASP A 128 16.57 -7.65 6.18
CA ASP A 128 16.01 -9.01 6.15
C ASP A 128 14.47 -9.07 6.19
N GLY A 129 13.80 -7.92 6.35
CA GLY A 129 12.35 -7.81 6.47
C GLY A 129 11.78 -8.26 7.83
N ILE A 130 12.65 -8.59 8.80
CA ILE A 130 12.29 -9.10 10.13
C ILE A 130 12.77 -8.15 11.22
N HIS A 131 13.99 -7.62 11.10
CA HIS A 131 14.55 -6.66 12.07
C HIS A 131 14.51 -5.26 11.46
N TRP A 132 13.75 -4.37 12.08
CA TRP A 132 13.45 -3.05 11.55
C TRP A 132 14.20 -1.96 12.32
N GLU A 133 14.82 -1.04 11.58
CA GLU A 133 15.49 0.14 12.07
C GLU A 133 14.67 1.40 11.76
N ARG A 134 14.72 2.39 12.64
CA ARG A 134 14.02 3.66 12.50
C ARG A 134 15.06 4.74 12.22
N PRO A 135 15.35 5.05 10.94
CA PRO A 135 16.40 5.99 10.59
C PRO A 135 16.04 7.40 11.10
N GLN A 136 17.05 8.14 11.57
CA GLN A 136 16.86 9.56 11.86
C GLN A 136 16.87 10.35 10.54
N LEU A 137 15.76 11.03 10.26
CA LEU A 137 15.54 11.80 9.05
C LEU A 137 15.58 13.30 9.35
N ASP A 138 15.66 14.10 8.29
CA ASP A 138 15.69 15.56 8.31
C ASP A 138 14.32 16.20 8.07
N VAL A 139 13.35 15.45 7.53
CA VAL A 139 11.94 15.88 7.36
C VAL A 139 11.35 16.36 8.69
N THR A 140 11.48 15.56 9.74
CA THR A 140 11.29 15.97 11.13
C THR A 140 12.58 15.62 11.88
N PRO A 141 13.45 16.60 12.15
CA PRO A 141 14.80 16.33 12.62
C PRO A 141 14.84 15.43 13.86
N GLY A 142 15.53 14.29 13.73
CA GLY A 142 15.74 13.34 14.83
C GLY A 142 14.68 12.26 14.96
N THR A 143 13.63 12.26 14.12
CA THR A 143 12.63 11.20 14.05
C THR A 143 12.70 10.47 12.71
N ASN A 144 11.91 9.41 12.55
CA ASN A 144 11.77 8.67 11.29
C ASN A 144 10.49 9.02 10.53
N LEU A 145 9.92 10.20 10.80
CA LEU A 145 8.73 10.68 10.10
C LEU A 145 9.10 11.14 8.68
N VAL A 146 8.37 10.65 7.69
CA VAL A 146 8.45 11.14 6.30
C VAL A 146 7.30 12.09 5.98
N TRP A 147 6.24 12.06 6.79
CA TRP A 147 5.12 12.99 6.70
C TRP A 147 4.52 13.19 8.10
N PRO A 148 4.90 14.26 8.81
CA PRO A 148 4.36 14.54 10.14
C PRO A 148 2.89 14.95 10.04
N ASN A 149 2.12 14.61 11.07
CA ASN A 149 0.72 15.01 11.11
C ASN A 149 0.58 16.54 11.18
N ASN A 150 -0.50 17.08 10.62
CA ASN A 150 -0.90 18.46 10.82
C ASN A 150 -2.02 18.53 11.86
N ASP A 151 -2.06 19.59 12.67
CA ASP A 151 -2.94 19.74 13.86
C ASP A 151 -4.46 19.79 13.59
N GLY A 152 -4.93 19.36 12.42
CA GLY A 152 -6.34 19.38 12.03
C GLY A 152 -6.79 18.24 11.12
N SER A 153 -5.92 17.29 10.75
CA SER A 153 -6.28 16.15 9.90
C SER A 153 -5.81 14.84 10.53
N ASP A 154 -6.64 13.81 10.39
CA ASP A 154 -6.33 12.45 10.80
C ASP A 154 -5.90 11.67 9.56
N ARG A 155 -4.67 11.13 9.58
CA ARG A 155 -4.16 10.26 8.53
C ARG A 155 -4.82 8.88 8.65
N ASP A 156 -5.80 8.59 7.81
CA ASP A 156 -6.59 7.35 7.87
C ASP A 156 -5.98 6.25 7.02
N GLY A 157 -5.61 6.55 5.78
CA GLY A 157 -4.91 5.61 4.90
C GLY A 157 -3.67 6.26 4.31
N CYS A 158 -2.68 5.45 3.96
CA CYS A 158 -1.52 5.85 3.19
C CYS A 158 -1.17 4.67 2.31
N LEU A 159 -0.90 4.85 1.02
CA LEU A 159 -0.34 3.81 0.15
C LEU A 159 0.94 4.38 -0.43
N VAL A 160 2.08 3.75 -0.14
CA VAL A 160 3.35 4.04 -0.79
C VAL A 160 3.66 2.94 -1.80
N TRP A 161 3.83 3.35 -3.05
CA TRP A 161 4.18 2.48 -4.17
C TRP A 161 5.58 2.82 -4.69
N LEU A 162 6.44 1.80 -4.78
CA LEU A 162 7.72 1.88 -5.48
C LEU A 162 7.48 1.55 -6.97
N ASP A 163 7.51 2.58 -7.82
CA ASP A 163 7.38 2.44 -9.26
C ASP A 163 8.76 2.26 -9.90
N SER A 164 9.16 1.00 -10.11
CA SER A 164 10.43 0.66 -10.75
C SER A 164 10.47 1.00 -12.24
N ASP A 165 9.32 1.23 -12.87
CA ASP A 165 9.18 1.36 -14.31
C ASP A 165 8.98 2.82 -14.75
N THR A 166 8.96 3.74 -13.78
CA THR A 166 8.80 5.17 -14.07
C THR A 166 10.00 5.69 -14.88
N PRO A 167 9.76 6.45 -15.97
CA PRO A 167 10.84 7.09 -16.72
C PRO A 167 11.38 8.34 -16.02
N ASP A 168 10.67 8.88 -15.03
CA ASP A 168 11.06 10.07 -14.26
C ASP A 168 11.56 9.65 -12.87
N PRO A 169 12.89 9.69 -12.61
CA PRO A 169 13.45 9.32 -11.31
C PRO A 169 12.92 10.15 -10.14
N ALA A 170 12.38 11.35 -10.38
CA ALA A 170 11.75 12.17 -9.34
C ALA A 170 10.41 11.60 -8.84
N GLN A 171 9.82 10.66 -9.59
CA GLN A 171 8.53 10.04 -9.30
C GLN A 171 8.64 8.55 -8.98
N ARG A 172 9.83 8.11 -8.60
CA ARG A 172 10.15 6.72 -8.26
C ARG A 172 9.24 6.14 -7.18
N TYR A 173 8.84 6.98 -6.23
CA TYR A 173 7.82 6.67 -5.25
C TYR A 173 6.57 7.50 -5.49
N LYS A 174 5.43 6.87 -5.24
CA LYS A 174 4.11 7.50 -5.30
C LYS A 174 3.41 7.23 -3.98
N MET A 175 2.89 8.28 -3.35
CA MET A 175 2.13 8.16 -2.12
C MET A 175 0.71 8.65 -2.34
N PHE A 176 -0.27 7.86 -1.92
CA PHE A 176 -1.67 8.25 -1.84
C PHE A 176 -2.12 8.21 -0.38
N GLN A 177 -2.43 9.37 0.19
CA GLN A 177 -2.91 9.48 1.57
C GLN A 177 -4.41 9.79 1.59
N TYR A 178 -5.13 9.18 2.51
CA TYR A 178 -6.53 9.47 2.76
C TYR A 178 -6.64 10.14 4.13
N TYR A 179 -7.10 11.38 4.14
CA TYR A 179 -7.25 12.19 5.33
C TYR A 179 -8.71 12.33 5.73
N ARG A 180 -8.95 12.41 7.04
CA ARG A 180 -10.21 12.84 7.62
C ARG A 180 -9.98 14.13 8.37
N HIS A 181 -10.83 15.12 8.16
CA HIS A 181 -10.83 16.32 9.00
C HIS A 181 -12.27 16.66 9.39
N TYR A 182 -12.43 17.32 10.53
CA TYR A 182 -13.74 17.68 11.04
C TYR A 182 -13.98 19.16 10.84
N ARG A 183 -15.10 19.51 10.20
CA ARG A 183 -15.54 20.90 10.08
C ARG A 183 -16.66 21.16 11.08
N SER A 184 -16.65 22.36 11.68
CA SER A 184 -17.77 22.79 12.51
C SER A 184 -19.05 22.81 11.68
N LYS A 185 -20.14 22.30 12.27
CA LYS A 185 -21.47 22.42 11.65
C LYS A 185 -21.83 23.91 11.54
N PRO A 186 -22.66 24.30 10.54
CA PRO A 186 -23.14 25.67 10.43
C PRO A 186 -23.71 26.18 11.77
N GLY A 187 -23.21 27.32 12.26
CA GLY A 187 -23.63 27.93 13.52
C GLY A 187 -22.95 27.42 14.79
N GLN A 188 -21.93 26.55 14.69
CA GLN A 188 -21.09 26.12 15.81
C GLN A 188 -19.71 26.80 15.78
N PRO A 189 -19.04 27.00 16.94
CA PRO A 189 -17.68 27.53 16.98
C PRO A 189 -16.68 26.61 16.24
N PRO A 190 -15.55 27.14 15.76
CA PRO A 190 -14.47 26.35 15.17
C PRO A 190 -14.01 25.23 16.10
N ILE A 191 -13.69 24.07 15.55
CA ILE A 191 -13.05 22.98 16.30
C ILE A 191 -11.62 23.45 16.66
N PRO A 192 -11.22 23.45 17.94
CA PRO A 192 -9.87 23.84 18.33
C PRO A 192 -8.82 22.93 17.66
N PRO A 193 -7.66 23.47 17.25
CA PRO A 193 -6.53 22.65 16.82
C PRO A 193 -6.13 21.64 17.91
N GLY A 194 -5.76 20.42 17.53
CA GLY A 194 -5.30 19.40 18.48
C GLY A 194 -6.38 18.75 19.37
N SER A 195 -7.67 18.87 19.04
CA SER A 195 -8.73 18.10 19.71
C SER A 195 -8.69 16.62 19.29
N TRP A 196 -7.68 15.92 19.77
CA TRP A 196 -7.35 14.55 19.45
C TRP A 196 -8.04 13.53 20.39
N PRO A 197 -8.56 12.40 19.90
CA PRO A 197 -8.79 12.09 18.49
C PRO A 197 -9.88 13.00 17.92
N SER A 198 -9.73 13.41 16.66
CA SER A 198 -10.71 14.28 15.99
C SER A 198 -12.12 13.66 15.93
N GLN A 199 -12.22 12.34 16.13
CA GLN A 199 -13.44 11.57 16.36
C GLN A 199 -14.27 12.05 17.57
N MET A 200 -13.67 12.76 18.53
CA MET A 200 -14.39 13.40 19.64
C MET A 200 -14.91 14.79 19.29
N ALA A 201 -14.49 15.37 18.15
CA ALA A 201 -15.00 16.65 17.69
C ALA A 201 -16.44 16.50 17.17
N LYS A 202 -17.34 17.33 17.69
CA LYS A 202 -18.74 17.41 17.23
C LYS A 202 -18.81 18.20 15.90
N GLY A 203 -18.40 17.58 14.81
CA GLY A 203 -18.35 18.18 13.47
C GLY A 203 -19.01 17.35 12.36
N GLU A 204 -18.93 17.86 11.14
CA GLU A 204 -19.11 17.08 9.92
C GLU A 204 -17.74 16.54 9.50
N MET A 205 -17.64 15.23 9.29
CA MET A 205 -16.42 14.59 8.80
C MET A 205 -16.32 14.84 7.30
N VAL A 206 -15.20 15.39 6.88
CA VAL A 206 -14.82 15.57 5.48
C VAL A 206 -13.61 14.68 5.22
N SER A 207 -13.57 14.07 4.05
CA SER A 207 -12.45 13.23 3.65
C SER A 207 -11.85 13.72 2.35
N GLU A 208 -10.53 13.62 2.25
CA GLU A 208 -9.76 14.07 1.09
C GLU A 208 -8.67 13.04 0.77
N GLY A 209 -8.48 12.77 -0.52
CA GLY A 209 -7.35 11.98 -1.01
C GLY A 209 -6.24 12.90 -1.50
N TRP A 210 -5.00 12.64 -1.10
CA TRP A 210 -3.83 13.41 -1.47
C TRP A 210 -2.84 12.51 -2.21
N ALA A 211 -2.41 12.91 -3.40
CA ALA A 211 -1.41 12.20 -4.18
C ALA A 211 -0.08 12.98 -4.21
N GLN A 212 1.03 12.28 -4.01
CA GLN A 212 2.38 12.84 -3.90
C GLN A 212 3.40 11.94 -4.58
N VAL A 213 4.54 12.52 -4.94
CA VAL A 213 5.67 11.80 -5.53
C VAL A 213 6.96 12.06 -4.75
N SER A 214 7.90 11.14 -4.83
CA SER A 214 9.22 11.28 -4.21
C SER A 214 10.30 10.52 -4.99
N PRO A 215 11.54 11.04 -5.09
CA PRO A 215 12.68 10.31 -5.62
C PRO A 215 13.20 9.21 -4.67
N ASP A 216 13.06 9.40 -3.36
CA ASP A 216 13.72 8.58 -2.32
C ASP A 216 12.74 7.91 -1.34
N GLY A 217 11.46 8.31 -1.37
CA GLY A 217 10.41 7.84 -0.49
C GLY A 217 10.48 8.46 0.91
N ILE A 218 11.29 9.51 1.08
CA ILE A 218 11.49 10.27 2.32
C ILE A 218 11.00 11.70 2.11
N HIS A 219 11.45 12.36 1.04
CA HIS A 219 11.10 13.74 0.71
C HIS A 219 9.96 13.76 -0.30
N TRP A 220 8.77 14.06 0.18
CA TRP A 220 7.56 14.07 -0.64
C TRP A 220 7.26 15.45 -1.21
N SER A 221 6.74 15.48 -2.43
CA SER A 221 6.22 16.71 -3.05
C SER A 221 5.03 17.28 -2.27
N ASP A 222 4.65 18.52 -2.59
CA ASP A 222 3.35 19.05 -2.17
C ASP A 222 2.21 18.14 -2.66
N PRO A 223 1.13 17.99 -1.87
CA PRO A 223 0.02 17.11 -2.20
C PRO A 223 -0.85 17.69 -3.31
N VAL A 224 -1.25 16.82 -4.24
CA VAL A 224 -2.32 17.07 -5.21
C VAL A 224 -3.61 16.45 -4.67
N ILE A 225 -4.62 17.28 -4.40
CA ILE A 225 -5.92 16.79 -3.91
C ILE A 225 -6.67 16.07 -5.03
N THR A 226 -7.08 14.84 -4.77
CA THR A 226 -7.88 14.02 -5.67
C THR A 226 -9.36 14.15 -5.33
N SER A 227 -10.19 14.49 -6.31
CA SER A 227 -11.64 14.63 -6.19
C SER A 227 -12.40 13.31 -6.21
#